data_AF-A0A1G0BH30-F1
#
_entry.id   AF-A0A1G0BH30-F1
#
_cell.length_a   1.000
_cell.length_b   1.000
_cell.length_c   1.000
_cell.angle_alpha   90.00
_cell.angle_beta   90.00
_cell.angle_gamma   90.00
#
_symmetry.space_group_name_H-M   'P 1'
#
loop_
_entity.id
_entity.type
_entity.pdbx_description
1 polymer ?
#
loop_
_entity_poly.entity_id
_entity_poly.type
_entity_poly.pdbx_seq_one_letter_code
_entity_poly.pdbx_strand_id
1 'polypeptide(L)'
;MRLSSSQVEANKRETGHFFGAQAKIWLSGSREDKHQHGFTLVELIMTIIIIAILAVVAAPRFTDSDAFQSRGFADQVQATLRYAQKVAIAKRRYVCADFPTASSVKLTYDPTAPSITHTTMAACPGGSALTSPSGDSYPISSDRALFFTTPSAFYFDALGKPSIAQIITISNVPANIAIEAETGYVH
;
A
#
# COMPACT_ATOMS: atom_id res chain seq x y z
N MET A 1 -7.58 54.90 51.88
CA MET A 1 -8.79 54.16 51.48
C MET A 1 -9.94 55.15 51.45
N ARG A 2 -10.35 55.61 50.26
CA ARG A 2 -11.34 56.68 50.10
C ARG A 2 -12.67 56.04 49.73
N LEU A 3 -13.66 56.19 50.60
CA LEU A 3 -15.07 56.00 50.27
C LEU A 3 -15.65 57.38 49.93
N SER A 4 -16.55 57.42 48.94
CA SER A 4 -17.61 58.43 48.81
C SER A 4 -18.79 57.70 48.17
N SER A 5 -19.94 57.46 48.79
CA SER A 5 -20.76 58.23 49.75
C SER A 5 -21.38 59.51 49.16
N SER A 6 -21.87 59.40 47.94
CA SER A 6 -22.90 60.30 47.43
C SER A 6 -24.13 59.47 47.08
N GLN A 7 -25.20 59.71 47.83
CA GLN A 7 -26.59 59.36 47.51
C GLN A 7 -26.89 57.85 47.62
N VAL A 8 -27.33 57.29 48.74
CA VAL A 8 -28.41 57.79 49.62
C VAL A 8 -29.56 58.40 48.81
N GLU A 9 -30.04 57.63 47.84
CA GLU A 9 -31.46 57.59 47.47
C GLU A 9 -31.83 56.10 47.56
N ALA A 10 -32.02 55.55 48.76
CA ALA A 10 -33.20 55.82 49.57
C ALA A 10 -34.46 55.83 48.70
N ASN A 11 -34.80 54.64 48.19
CA ASN A 11 -36.10 54.04 48.41
C ASN A 11 -37.26 55.06 48.43
N LYS A 12 -37.74 55.47 47.25
CA LYS A 12 -39.03 56.13 47.18
C LYS A 12 -39.72 55.95 45.82
N ARG A 13 -40.59 54.94 45.83
CA ARG A 13 -41.92 54.91 45.18
C ARG A 13 -41.89 54.63 43.67
N GLU A 14 -42.34 53.45 43.26
CA GLU A 14 -43.77 53.19 43.06
C GLU A 14 -44.47 54.36 42.34
N THR A 15 -44.27 54.40 41.04
CA THR A 15 -45.28 54.81 40.06
C THR A 15 -45.29 53.64 39.06
N GLY A 16 -46.28 52.75 39.02
CA GLY A 16 -47.70 53.03 39.06
C GLY A 16 -48.19 53.09 37.63
N HIS A 17 -48.70 51.95 37.14
CA HIS A 17 -49.63 51.81 36.01
C HIS A 17 -49.06 52.09 34.60
N PHE A 18 -48.92 51.07 33.76
CA PHE A 18 -49.91 50.75 32.72
C PHE A 18 -49.41 49.62 31.79
N PHE A 19 -50.37 48.89 31.22
CA PHE A 19 -50.25 47.86 30.18
C PHE A 19 -49.88 46.45 30.65
N GLY A 20 -50.92 45.66 30.87
CA GLY A 20 -50.85 44.22 30.97
C GLY A 20 -50.24 43.60 29.73
N ALA A 21 -49.09 42.96 29.92
CA ALA A 21 -48.61 41.93 29.02
C ALA A 21 -49.08 40.59 29.57
N GLN A 22 -50.13 40.06 28.94
CA GLN A 22 -50.61 38.70 29.13
C GLN A 22 -49.42 37.72 29.03
N ALA A 23 -49.22 36.93 30.08
CA ALA A 23 -48.35 35.76 30.02
C ALA A 23 -48.90 34.80 28.96
N LYS A 24 -48.20 34.69 27.83
CA LYS A 24 -48.38 33.57 26.90
C LYS A 24 -47.07 32.82 26.80
N ILE A 25 -46.94 31.88 27.73
CA ILE A 25 -45.95 30.80 27.72
C ILE A 25 -46.14 30.06 26.39
N TRP A 26 -45.26 30.31 25.42
CA TRP A 26 -45.15 29.47 24.24
C TRP A 26 -44.06 28.44 24.48
N LEU A 27 -44.44 27.37 25.18
CA LEU A 27 -43.79 26.06 25.04
C LEU A 27 -44.08 25.57 23.62
N SER A 28 -43.29 26.02 22.65
CA SER A 28 -43.28 25.46 21.30
C SER A 28 -41.95 24.78 21.08
N GLY A 29 -41.76 23.65 21.77
CA GLY A 29 -40.84 22.63 21.31
C GLY A 29 -41.45 22.04 20.04
N SER A 30 -40.90 22.42 18.89
CA SER A 30 -41.14 21.73 17.63
C SER A 30 -40.65 20.30 17.79
N ARG A 31 -41.59 19.37 18.03
CA ARG A 31 -41.32 17.96 17.82
C ARG A 31 -41.12 17.78 16.33
N GLU A 32 -39.86 17.67 15.90
CA GLU A 32 -39.54 17.08 14.61
C GLU A 32 -39.96 15.63 14.68
N ASP A 33 -41.14 15.33 14.13
CA ASP A 33 -41.58 13.96 13.89
C ASP A 33 -40.67 13.36 12.82
N LYS A 34 -39.51 12.84 13.25
CA LYS A 34 -38.69 11.93 12.46
C LYS A 34 -39.52 10.68 12.20
N HIS A 35 -40.26 10.70 11.09
CA HIS A 35 -40.92 9.53 10.55
C HIS A 35 -39.83 8.47 10.32
N GLN A 36 -39.79 7.48 11.19
CA GLN A 36 -38.90 6.34 11.02
C GLN A 36 -39.44 5.51 9.87
N HIS A 37 -38.89 5.71 8.68
CA HIS A 37 -39.16 4.86 7.53
C HIS A 37 -38.47 3.51 7.76
N GLY A 38 -39.26 2.48 8.08
CA GLY A 38 -38.81 1.10 8.12
C GLY A 38 -38.84 0.46 6.74
N PHE A 39 -38.02 -0.57 6.51
CA PHE A 39 -38.08 -1.41 5.32
C PHE A 39 -39.40 -2.19 5.29
N THR A 40 -40.02 -2.30 4.13
CA THR A 40 -41.16 -3.22 3.96
C THR A 40 -40.68 -4.67 3.90
N LEU A 41 -41.54 -5.63 4.26
CA LEU A 41 -41.20 -7.06 4.19
C LEU A 41 -40.80 -7.47 2.76
N VAL A 42 -41.49 -6.95 1.75
CA VAL A 42 -41.19 -7.22 0.34
C VAL A 42 -39.83 -6.65 -0.06
N GLU A 43 -39.50 -5.44 0.39
CA GLU A 43 -38.23 -4.78 0.10
C GLU A 43 -37.05 -5.52 0.75
N LEU A 44 -37.23 -6.02 1.97
CA LEU A 44 -36.24 -6.88 2.62
C LEU A 44 -36.04 -8.18 1.83
N ILE A 45 -37.11 -8.82 1.37
CA ILE A 45 -37.01 -10.05 0.57
C ILE A 45 -36.31 -9.78 -0.77
N MET A 46 -36.65 -8.68 -1.44
CA MET A 46 -36.03 -8.31 -2.70
C MET A 46 -34.53 -8.01 -2.53
N THR A 47 -34.14 -7.33 -1.46
CA THR A 47 -32.72 -7.01 -1.18
C THR A 47 -31.91 -8.26 -0.87
N ILE A 48 -32.41 -9.20 -0.07
CA ILE A 48 -31.69 -10.47 0.19
C ILE A 48 -31.55 -11.30 -1.09
N ILE A 49 -32.53 -11.29 -2.00
CA ILE A 49 -32.45 -11.98 -3.29
C ILE A 49 -31.36 -11.35 -4.15
N ILE A 50 -31.32 -10.01 -4.23
CA ILE A 50 -30.28 -9.29 -4.99
C ILE A 50 -28.89 -9.59 -4.41
N ILE A 51 -28.74 -9.54 -3.08
CA ILE A 51 -27.47 -9.85 -2.42
C ILE A 51 -27.07 -11.30 -2.68
N ALA A 52 -28.00 -12.25 -2.64
CA ALA A 52 -27.72 -13.66 -2.92
C ALA A 52 -27.21 -13.86 -4.36
N ILE A 53 -27.83 -13.22 -5.34
CA ILE A 53 -27.39 -13.29 -6.74
C ILE A 53 -25.99 -12.67 -6.89
N LEU A 54 -25.77 -11.49 -6.31
CA LEU A 54 -24.47 -10.82 -6.33
C LEU A 54 -23.39 -11.65 -5.63
N ALA A 55 -23.71 -12.33 -4.53
CA ALA A 55 -22.76 -13.15 -3.80
C ALA A 55 -22.22 -14.30 -4.67
N VAL A 56 -23.07 -14.98 -5.44
CA VAL A 56 -22.65 -16.09 -6.31
C VAL A 56 -21.65 -15.63 -7.38
N VAL A 57 -21.80 -14.42 -7.92
CA VAL A 57 -20.90 -13.91 -8.97
C VAL A 57 -19.67 -13.18 -8.41
N ALA A 58 -19.80 -12.48 -7.29
CA ALA A 58 -18.72 -11.67 -6.72
C ALA A 58 -17.77 -12.49 -5.85
N ALA A 59 -18.27 -13.44 -5.05
CA ALA A 59 -17.46 -14.24 -4.14
C ALA A 59 -16.26 -14.95 -4.82
N PRO A 60 -16.40 -15.66 -5.95
CA PRO A 60 -15.26 -16.34 -6.57
C PRO A 60 -14.17 -15.38 -7.08
N ARG A 61 -14.53 -14.13 -7.42
CA ARG A 61 -13.54 -13.13 -7.84
C ARG A 61 -12.65 -12.64 -6.70
N PHE A 62 -13.16 -12.61 -5.47
CA PHE A 62 -12.35 -12.21 -4.31
C PHE A 62 -11.35 -13.30 -3.89
N THR A 63 -11.69 -14.58 -4.10
CA THR A 63 -10.76 -15.69 -3.83
C THR A 63 -9.63 -15.79 -4.86
N ASP A 64 -9.82 -15.28 -6.07
CA ASP A 64 -8.81 -15.29 -7.13
C ASP A 64 -7.75 -14.17 -6.99
N SER A 65 -7.84 -13.36 -5.92
CA SER A 65 -6.88 -12.28 -5.63
C SER A 65 -5.42 -12.78 -5.54
N ASP A 66 -5.20 -14.02 -5.11
CA ASP A 66 -3.87 -14.62 -5.01
C ASP A 66 -3.21 -14.82 -6.38
N ALA A 67 -3.98 -15.17 -7.42
CA ALA A 67 -3.46 -15.31 -8.77
C ALA A 67 -3.03 -13.95 -9.34
N PHE A 68 -3.77 -12.89 -9.05
CA PHE A 68 -3.39 -11.52 -9.44
C PHE A 68 -2.12 -11.05 -8.73
N GLN A 69 -2.01 -11.30 -7.42
CA GLN A 69 -0.81 -10.95 -6.65
C GLN A 69 0.42 -11.74 -7.15
N SER A 70 0.25 -13.02 -7.46
CA SER A 70 1.34 -13.86 -7.97
C SER A 70 1.82 -13.40 -9.35
N ARG A 71 0.90 -13.02 -10.25
CA ARG A 71 1.26 -12.43 -11.55
C ARG A 71 1.92 -11.06 -11.40
N GLY A 72 1.38 -10.19 -10.55
CA GLY A 72 1.97 -8.88 -10.28
C GLY A 72 3.38 -8.99 -9.70
N PHE A 73 3.60 -9.94 -8.80
CA PHE A 73 4.93 -10.24 -8.27
C PHE A 73 5.87 -10.76 -9.37
N ALA A 74 5.39 -11.59 -10.30
CA ALA A 74 6.18 -12.04 -11.45
C ALA A 74 6.64 -10.89 -12.34
N ASP A 75 5.73 -10.00 -12.71
CA ASP A 75 6.06 -8.82 -13.50
C ASP A 75 7.04 -7.91 -12.75
N GLN A 76 6.86 -7.75 -11.43
CA GLN A 76 7.74 -6.94 -10.59
C GLN A 76 9.16 -7.54 -10.49
N VAL A 77 9.29 -8.86 -10.33
CA VAL A 77 10.58 -9.56 -10.32
C VAL A 77 11.26 -9.44 -11.68
N GLN A 78 10.54 -9.70 -12.77
CA GLN A 78 11.07 -9.57 -14.13
C GLN A 78 11.56 -8.14 -14.42
N ALA A 79 10.76 -7.13 -14.05
CA ALA A 79 11.14 -5.72 -14.19
C ALA A 79 12.34 -5.35 -13.32
N THR A 80 12.40 -5.87 -12.08
CA THR A 80 13.51 -5.66 -11.14
C THR A 80 14.81 -6.23 -11.68
N LEU A 81 14.80 -7.44 -12.26
CA LEU A 81 15.99 -8.04 -12.85
C LEU A 81 16.43 -7.31 -14.13
N ARG A 82 15.49 -6.90 -14.98
CA ARG A 82 15.81 -6.02 -16.13
C ARG A 82 16.41 -4.70 -15.68
N TYR A 83 15.92 -4.14 -14.58
CA TYR A 83 16.49 -2.93 -14.00
C TYR A 83 17.90 -3.18 -13.47
N ALA A 84 18.13 -4.28 -12.75
CA ALA A 84 19.45 -4.69 -12.27
C ALA A 84 20.48 -4.76 -13.41
N GLN A 85 20.13 -5.43 -14.51
CA GLN A 85 20.97 -5.55 -15.71
C GLN A 85 21.30 -4.16 -16.30
N LYS A 86 20.30 -3.30 -16.48
CA LYS A 86 20.49 -1.94 -17.01
C LYS A 86 21.37 -1.08 -16.11
N VAL A 87 21.19 -1.20 -14.79
CA VAL A 87 22.00 -0.46 -13.82
C VAL A 87 23.45 -0.95 -13.84
N ALA A 88 23.69 -2.25 -13.97
CA ALA A 88 25.03 -2.81 -14.06
C ALA A 88 25.81 -2.21 -15.25
N ILE A 89 25.15 -2.13 -16.41
CA ILE A 89 25.67 -1.50 -17.63
C ILE A 89 25.88 0.00 -17.42
N ALA A 90 24.87 0.71 -16.89
CA ALA A 90 24.90 2.17 -16.75
C ALA A 90 25.96 2.65 -15.74
N LYS A 91 26.09 1.97 -14.60
CA LYS A 91 27.10 2.30 -13.59
C LYS A 91 28.47 1.69 -13.91
N ARG A 92 28.54 0.74 -14.85
CA ARG A 92 29.73 -0.07 -15.15
C ARG A 92 30.26 -0.75 -13.88
N ARG A 93 29.35 -1.41 -13.16
CA ARG A 93 29.56 -2.03 -11.85
C ARG A 93 28.81 -3.36 -11.78
N TYR A 94 29.27 -4.24 -10.89
CA TYR A 94 28.53 -5.46 -10.57
C TYR A 94 27.25 -5.11 -9.81
N VAL A 95 26.14 -5.71 -10.23
CA VAL A 95 24.85 -5.62 -9.55
C VAL A 95 24.42 -7.02 -9.15
N CYS A 96 24.22 -7.23 -7.86
CA CYS A 96 23.89 -8.52 -7.29
C CYS A 96 22.40 -8.62 -6.97
N ALA A 97 21.79 -9.72 -7.41
CA ALA A 97 20.43 -10.10 -7.10
C ALA A 97 20.46 -11.23 -6.07
N ASP A 98 19.91 -10.96 -4.89
CA ASP A 98 19.81 -11.89 -3.78
C ASP A 98 18.34 -12.18 -3.45
N PHE A 99 18.06 -13.38 -2.97
CA PHE A 99 16.73 -13.90 -2.69
C PHE A 99 16.68 -14.36 -1.22
N PRO A 100 16.67 -13.42 -0.26
CA PRO A 100 16.85 -13.75 1.16
C PRO A 100 15.66 -14.55 1.74
N THR A 101 14.49 -14.47 1.11
CA THR A 101 13.32 -15.30 1.44
C THR A 101 12.67 -15.84 0.17
N ALA A 102 11.72 -16.78 0.33
CA ALA A 102 10.93 -17.32 -0.76
C ALA A 102 9.98 -16.30 -1.43
N SER A 103 9.92 -15.05 -0.97
CA SER A 103 9.04 -14.01 -1.53
C SER A 103 9.69 -12.65 -1.65
N SER A 104 11.03 -12.58 -1.59
CA SER A 104 11.73 -11.30 -1.66
C SER A 104 12.90 -11.31 -2.63
N VAL A 105 13.12 -10.15 -3.26
CA VAL A 105 14.28 -9.89 -4.13
C VAL A 105 14.98 -8.65 -3.63
N LYS A 106 16.27 -8.79 -3.33
CA LYS A 106 17.14 -7.70 -2.90
C LYS A 106 18.17 -7.41 -3.99
N LEU A 107 18.26 -6.16 -4.40
CA LEU A 107 19.31 -5.70 -5.29
C LEU A 107 20.36 -4.87 -4.54
N THR A 108 21.63 -5.19 -4.76
CA THR A 108 22.77 -4.39 -4.30
C THR A 108 23.73 -4.16 -5.46
N TYR A 109 24.58 -3.15 -5.35
CA TYR A 109 25.65 -2.91 -6.31
C TYR A 109 26.99 -2.78 -5.59
N ASP A 110 28.06 -3.19 -6.25
CA ASP A 110 29.40 -2.97 -5.74
C ASP A 110 29.80 -1.50 -5.96
N PRO A 111 30.14 -0.73 -4.91
CA PRO A 111 30.62 0.64 -5.07
C PRO A 111 32.02 0.68 -5.74
N THR A 112 32.80 -0.39 -5.64
CA THR A 112 34.15 -0.48 -6.19
C THR A 112 34.15 -0.88 -7.66
N ALA A 113 35.22 -0.55 -8.37
CA ALA A 113 35.36 -0.93 -9.77
C ALA A 113 35.36 -2.46 -9.94
N PRO A 114 34.91 -2.99 -11.10
CA PRO A 114 34.87 -4.44 -11.33
C PRO A 114 36.22 -5.10 -11.07
N SER A 115 36.26 -6.03 -10.13
CA SER A 115 37.42 -6.85 -9.76
C SER A 115 37.12 -8.33 -9.93
N ILE A 116 38.17 -9.14 -10.04
CA ILE A 116 38.13 -10.62 -10.10
C ILE A 116 37.49 -11.26 -8.86
N THR A 117 37.34 -10.56 -7.74
CA THR A 117 36.68 -11.07 -6.53
C THR A 117 35.21 -11.46 -6.71
N HIS A 118 34.52 -10.94 -7.73
CA HIS A 118 33.13 -11.32 -8.00
C HIS A 118 33.00 -12.71 -8.64
N THR A 119 34.04 -13.26 -9.27
CA THR A 119 33.92 -14.57 -9.94
C THR A 119 33.72 -15.75 -8.99
N THR A 120 33.87 -15.52 -7.68
CA THR A 120 33.72 -16.56 -6.64
C THR A 120 32.56 -16.30 -5.69
N MET A 121 31.89 -15.15 -5.78
CA MET A 121 30.82 -14.75 -4.85
C MET A 121 29.57 -14.30 -5.61
N ALA A 122 28.43 -14.92 -5.32
CA ALA A 122 27.14 -14.52 -5.87
C ALA A 122 26.62 -13.17 -5.32
N ALA A 123 27.26 -12.65 -4.27
CA ALA A 123 26.89 -11.42 -3.58
C ALA A 123 27.97 -10.36 -3.73
N CYS A 124 27.56 -9.09 -3.71
CA CYS A 124 28.44 -7.93 -3.85
C CYS A 124 29.13 -7.66 -2.51
N PRO A 125 30.45 -7.85 -2.38
CA PRO A 125 31.16 -7.56 -1.14
C PRO A 125 31.06 -6.06 -0.80
N GLY A 126 30.58 -5.71 0.39
CA GLY A 126 30.33 -4.30 0.74
C GLY A 126 29.27 -3.61 -0.13
N GLY A 127 28.38 -4.41 -0.75
CA GLY A 127 27.37 -3.93 -1.68
C GLY A 127 26.46 -2.87 -1.07
N SER A 128 26.32 -1.75 -1.75
CA SER A 128 25.38 -0.69 -1.40
C SER A 128 23.98 -1.05 -1.90
N ALA A 129 22.95 -0.69 -1.14
CA ALA A 129 21.57 -0.93 -1.55
C ALA A 129 21.26 -0.17 -2.85
N LEU A 130 20.59 -0.84 -3.78
CA LEU A 130 19.98 -0.16 -4.91
C LEU A 130 18.66 0.46 -4.48
N THR A 131 18.32 1.57 -5.12
CA THR A 131 17.01 2.20 -5.03
C THR A 131 16.25 1.87 -6.31
N SER A 132 14.97 1.54 -6.17
CA SER A 132 14.09 1.37 -7.33
C SER A 132 13.92 2.73 -8.05
N PRO A 133 13.46 2.73 -9.31
CA PRO A 133 13.12 3.97 -10.01
C PRO A 133 12.03 4.81 -9.32
N SER A 134 11.19 4.21 -8.46
CA SER A 134 10.17 4.92 -7.67
C SER A 134 10.72 5.57 -6.40
N GLY A 135 11.99 5.35 -6.07
CA GLY A 135 12.62 5.87 -4.84
C GLY A 135 12.58 4.92 -3.65
N ASP A 136 11.93 3.76 -3.80
CA ASP A 136 11.84 2.73 -2.75
C ASP A 136 13.15 1.95 -2.64
N SER A 137 13.49 1.51 -1.43
CA SER A 137 14.65 0.65 -1.20
C SER A 137 14.28 -0.82 -1.37
N TYR A 138 15.20 -1.62 -1.91
CA TYR A 138 15.09 -3.08 -1.87
C TYR A 138 15.28 -3.62 -0.45
N PRO A 139 14.63 -4.74 -0.07
CA PRO A 139 13.98 -5.72 -0.93
C PRO A 139 12.56 -5.34 -1.36
N ILE A 140 12.19 -5.76 -2.57
CA ILE A 140 10.77 -5.94 -2.91
C ILE A 140 10.32 -7.26 -2.31
N SER A 141 9.14 -7.30 -1.71
CA SER A 141 8.61 -8.51 -1.09
C SER A 141 7.11 -8.65 -1.32
N SER A 142 6.62 -9.88 -1.26
CA SER A 142 5.20 -10.20 -1.30
C SER A 142 4.80 -11.09 -0.11
N ASP A 143 3.62 -10.84 0.43
CA ASP A 143 3.03 -11.67 1.50
C ASP A 143 2.24 -12.86 0.95
N ARG A 144 1.83 -12.80 -0.32
CA ARG A 144 0.91 -13.76 -0.95
C ARG A 144 1.49 -14.49 -2.15
N ALA A 145 2.57 -13.98 -2.73
CA ALA A 145 3.28 -14.60 -3.83
C ALA A 145 4.61 -15.18 -3.35
N LEU A 146 4.92 -16.40 -3.77
CA LEU A 146 6.13 -17.13 -3.40
C LEU A 146 6.81 -17.66 -4.65
N PHE A 147 8.14 -17.73 -4.63
CA PHE A 147 8.88 -18.55 -5.59
C PHE A 147 8.52 -20.03 -5.38
N PHE A 148 8.37 -20.76 -6.48
CA PHE A 148 8.16 -22.22 -6.41
C PHE A 148 9.38 -22.92 -5.79
N THR A 149 10.56 -22.45 -6.16
CA THR A 149 11.84 -22.76 -5.51
C THR A 149 12.60 -21.46 -5.33
N THR A 150 13.11 -21.19 -4.12
CA THR A 150 13.91 -19.98 -3.87
C THR A 150 15.10 -19.96 -4.82
N PRO A 151 15.25 -18.93 -5.67
CA PRO A 151 16.32 -18.90 -6.64
C PRO A 151 17.69 -18.69 -5.99
N SER A 152 18.76 -19.19 -6.62
CA SER A 152 20.12 -18.84 -6.18
C SER A 152 20.41 -17.38 -6.43
N ALA A 153 21.19 -16.78 -5.54
CA ALA A 153 21.76 -15.46 -5.75
C ALA A 153 22.71 -15.49 -6.96
N PHE A 154 22.79 -14.37 -7.68
CA PHE A 154 23.68 -14.18 -8.81
C PHE A 154 23.97 -12.69 -9.02
N TYR A 155 24.90 -12.37 -9.91
CA TYR A 155 25.20 -10.98 -10.25
C TYR A 155 25.20 -10.75 -11.75
N PHE A 156 24.92 -9.52 -12.16
CA PHE A 156 25.19 -9.00 -13.49
C PHE A 156 26.53 -8.28 -13.49
N ASP A 157 27.36 -8.56 -14.48
CA ASP A 157 28.60 -7.84 -14.70
C ASP A 157 28.40 -6.46 -15.31
N ALA A 158 29.50 -5.70 -15.44
CA ALA A 158 29.48 -4.36 -16.00
C ALA A 158 29.06 -4.29 -17.49
N LEU A 159 28.93 -5.44 -18.17
CA LEU A 159 28.41 -5.58 -19.52
C LEU A 159 26.96 -6.10 -19.53
N GLY A 160 26.40 -6.41 -18.37
CA GLY A 160 25.05 -6.95 -18.21
C GLY A 160 24.96 -8.47 -18.36
N LYS A 161 26.08 -9.19 -18.43
CA LYS A 161 26.10 -10.66 -18.46
C LYS A 161 25.91 -11.21 -17.04
N PRO A 162 25.05 -12.21 -16.84
CA PRO A 162 24.84 -12.82 -15.54
C PRO A 162 25.97 -13.80 -15.22
N SER A 163 26.26 -13.99 -13.94
CA SER A 163 27.21 -15.00 -13.48
C SER A 163 26.72 -16.42 -13.77
N ILE A 164 25.40 -16.63 -13.72
CA ILE A 164 24.71 -17.90 -13.94
C ILE A 164 23.39 -17.62 -14.68
N ALA A 165 23.09 -18.39 -15.71
CA ALA A 165 21.75 -18.43 -16.30
C ALA A 165 20.79 -19.11 -15.34
N GLN A 166 19.60 -18.55 -15.19
CA GLN A 166 18.64 -19.03 -14.20
C GLN A 166 17.22 -18.95 -14.75
N ILE A 167 16.40 -19.93 -14.38
CA ILE A 167 14.96 -19.91 -14.63
C ILE A 167 14.29 -19.76 -13.27
N ILE A 168 13.58 -18.66 -13.09
CA ILE A 168 12.84 -18.33 -11.88
C ILE A 168 11.38 -18.65 -12.12
N THR A 169 10.77 -19.37 -11.20
CA THR A 169 9.36 -19.77 -11.26
C THR A 169 8.64 -19.28 -10.01
N ILE A 170 7.42 -18.79 -10.20
CA ILE A 170 6.58 -18.24 -9.14
C ILE A 170 5.39 -19.18 -8.99
N SER A 171 5.06 -19.51 -7.75
CA SER A 171 3.94 -20.39 -7.44
C SER A 171 2.65 -19.82 -8.02
N ASN A 172 1.79 -20.71 -8.54
CA ASN A 172 0.52 -20.36 -9.17
C ASN A 172 0.63 -19.45 -10.43
N VAL A 173 1.84 -19.30 -11.01
CA VAL A 173 2.06 -18.60 -12.28
C VAL A 173 2.67 -19.59 -13.29
N PRO A 174 2.03 -19.84 -14.44
CA PRO A 174 2.55 -20.79 -15.42
C PRO A 174 3.74 -20.24 -16.23
N ALA A 175 3.91 -18.91 -16.25
CA ALA A 175 5.04 -18.27 -16.92
C ALA A 175 6.31 -18.37 -16.07
N ASN A 176 7.42 -18.67 -16.74
CA ASN A 176 8.75 -18.65 -16.16
C ASN A 176 9.46 -17.34 -16.51
N ILE A 177 10.40 -16.94 -15.65
CA ILE A 177 11.29 -15.81 -15.88
C ILE A 177 12.67 -16.40 -16.17
N ALA A 178 13.13 -16.32 -17.42
CA ALA A 178 14.41 -16.85 -17.86
C ALA A 178 15.43 -15.72 -18.03
N ILE A 179 16.64 -15.94 -17.51
CA ILE A 179 17.80 -15.07 -17.68
C ILE A 179 18.81 -15.77 -18.60
N GLU A 180 19.06 -15.14 -19.75
CA GLU A 180 19.98 -15.66 -20.77
C GLU A 180 21.45 -15.58 -20.34
N ALA A 181 22.20 -16.67 -20.51
CA ALA A 181 23.57 -16.84 -20.01
C ALA A 181 24.56 -15.78 -20.50
N GLU A 182 24.44 -15.36 -21.76
CA GLU A 182 25.44 -14.50 -22.41
C GLU A 182 25.02 -13.03 -22.46
N THR A 183 23.72 -12.77 -22.67
CA THR A 183 23.21 -11.40 -22.83
C THR A 183 22.67 -10.84 -21.52
N GLY A 184 22.31 -11.69 -20.56
CA GLY A 184 21.54 -11.30 -19.37
C GLY A 184 20.12 -10.85 -19.66
N TYR A 185 19.62 -11.07 -20.88
CA TYR A 185 18.26 -10.72 -21.24
C TYR A 185 17.28 -11.51 -20.38
N VAL A 186 16.37 -10.78 -19.74
CA VAL A 186 15.33 -11.33 -18.86
C VAL A 186 14.02 -11.34 -19.62
N HIS A 187 13.38 -12.50 -19.75
CA HIS A 187 12.07 -12.68 -20.39
C HIS A 187 11.18 -13.65 -19.64
#